data_AF-A0A9D9WMC3-F1
#
_entry.id   AF-A0A9D9WMC3-F1
#
_cell.length_a   1.000
_cell.length_b   1.000
_cell.length_c   1.000
_cell.angle_alpha   90.00
_cell.angle_beta   90.00
_cell.angle_gamma   90.00
#
_symmetry.space_group_name_H-M   'P 1'
#
loop_
_entity.id
_entity.type
_entity.pdbx_description
1 polymer ?
#
loop_
_entity_poly.entity_id
_entity_poly.type
_entity_poly.pdbx_seq_one_letter_code
_entity_poly.pdbx_strand_id
1 'polypeptide(L)' 'MLDFAILESRLGYSFFDKQLLVDALTHSSYAYEQDVAVRDNQRLEFLGDAVPQLV' A
#
# COMPACT_ATOMS: atom_id res chain seq x y z
N MET A 1 -8.34 -12.81 6.83
CA MET A 1 -6.99 -12.22 6.68
C MET A 1 -6.71 -12.19 5.19
N LEU A 2 -6.37 -11.02 4.62
CA LEU A 2 -5.99 -10.93 3.21
C LEU A 2 -4.69 -11.73 3.00
N ASP A 3 -4.66 -12.55 1.95
CA ASP A 3 -3.47 -13.33 1.59
C ASP A 3 -2.69 -12.61 0.50
N PHE A 4 -1.45 -12.24 0.81
CA PHE A 4 -0.56 -11.51 -0.09
C PHE A 4 0.58 -12.37 -0.64
N ALA A 5 0.64 -13.66 -0.32
CA ALA A 5 1.77 -14.53 -0.65
C ALA A 5 2.11 -14.55 -2.14
N ILE A 6 1.09 -14.55 -3.01
CA ILE A 6 1.28 -14.52 -4.47
C ILE A 6 1.89 -13.20 -4.92
N LEU A 7 1.41 -12.07 -4.38
CA LEU A 7 1.91 -10.74 -4.75
C LEU A 7 3.35 -10.54 -4.29
N GLU A 8 3.64 -10.89 -3.04
CA GLU A 8 4.99 -10.81 -2.47
C GLU A 8 5.98 -11.71 -3.21
N SER A 9 5.55 -12.92 -3.60
CA SER A 9 6.36 -13.80 -4.45
C SER A 9 6.66 -13.20 -5.82
N ARG A 10 5.71 -12.48 -6.43
CA ARG A 10 5.91 -11.82 -7.73
C ARG A 10 6.80 -10.60 -7.64
N LEU A 11 6.72 -9.86 -6.54
CA LEU A 11 7.59 -8.72 -6.25
C LEU A 11 9.00 -9.16 -5.84
N GLY A 12 9.19 -10.41 -5.44
CA GLY A 12 10.45 -10.89 -4.87
C GLY A 12 10.76 -10.22 -3.52
N TYR A 13 9.75 -9.68 -2.84
CA TYR A 13 9.89 -8.93 -1.61
C TYR A 13 8.81 -9.31 -0.62
N SER A 14 9.22 -9.69 0.59
CA SER A 14 8.32 -9.93 1.71
C SER A 14 8.27 -8.69 2.59
N PHE A 15 7.09 -8.09 2.71
CA PHE A 15 6.86 -6.95 3.58
C PHE A 15 6.98 -7.38 5.04
N PHE A 16 7.80 -6.65 5.79
CA PHE A 16 7.90 -6.79 7.24
C PHE A 16 6.58 -6.41 7.92
N ASP A 17 6.00 -5.28 7.50
CA ASP A 17 4.70 -4.83 7.95
C ASP A 17 3.66 -5.01 6.84
N LYS A 18 2.74 -5.95 7.03
CA LYS A 18 1.66 -6.22 6.06
C LYS A 18 0.65 -5.07 5.98
N GLN A 19 0.56 -4.20 6.99
CA GLN A 19 -0.32 -3.04 6.93
C GLN A 19 0.15 -2.06 5.85
N LEU A 20 1.46 -1.91 5.61
CA LEU A 20 1.94 -1.09 4.49
C LEU A 20 1.43 -1.59 3.14
N LEU A 21 1.34 -2.91 2.97
CA LEU A 21 0.81 -3.50 1.75
C LEU A 21 -0.71 -3.33 1.63
N VAL A 22 -1.44 -3.44 2.76
CA VAL A 22 -2.88 -3.15 2.82
C VAL A 22 -3.14 -1.69 2.44
N ASP A 23 -2.43 -0.76 3.06
CA ASP A 23 -2.55 0.69 2.81
C ASP A 23 -2.22 1.00 1.34
N ALA A 24 -1.12 0.44 0.80
CA ALA A 24 -0.72 0.64 -0.60
C ALA A 24 -1.75 0.13 -1.62
N LEU A 25 -2.49 -0.92 -1.27
CA LEU A 25 -3.55 -1.50 -2.11
C LEU A 25 -4.94 -0.90 -1.83
N THR A 26 -5.06 0.01 -0.86
CA THR A 26 -6.32 0.67 -0.52
C THR A 26 -6.42 2.00 -1.24
N HIS A 27 -7.35 2.09 -2.19
CA HIS A 27 -7.62 3.33 -2.91
C HIS A 27 -8.42 4.32 -2.05
N SER A 28 -8.15 5.61 -2.21
CA SER A 28 -8.81 6.70 -1.45
C SER A 28 -10.34 6.68 -1.56
N SER A 29 -10.91 6.34 -2.72
CA SER A 29 -12.37 6.20 -2.88
C SER A 29 -12.95 5.14 -1.96
N TYR A 30 -12.27 4.00 -1.80
CA TYR A 30 -12.73 2.95 -0.89
C TYR A 30 -12.63 3.39 0.57
N ALA A 31 -11.52 4.01 0.96
CA ALA A 31 -11.35 4.54 2.32
C ALA A 31 -12.42 5.60 2.66
N TYR A 32 -12.74 6.47 1.70
CA TYR A 32 -13.78 7.48 1.84
C TYR A 32 -15.19 6.88 1.99
N GLU A 33 -15.53 5.88 1.18
CA GLU A 33 -16.85 5.23 1.22
C GLU A 33 -17.11 4.45 2.50
N GLN A 34 -16.08 3.91 3.14
CA GLN A 34 -16.24 3.13 4.36
C GLN A 34 -16.44 3.99 5.62
N ASP A 35 -16.25 5.32 5.55
CA ASP A 35 -16.34 6.27 6.69
C ASP A 35 -15.56 5.81 7.95
N VAL A 36 -14.57 4.95 7.73
CA VAL A 36 -13.64 4.48 8.74
C VAL A 36 -12.31 5.14 8.43
N ALA A 37 -11.58 5.57 9.46
CA ALA A 37 -10.24 6.15 9.35
C ALA A 37 -9.17 5.12 8.87
N VAL A 38 -9.47 4.41 7.78
CA VAL A 38 -8.59 3.49 7.08
C VAL A 38 -7.56 4.34 6.36
N ARG A 39 -6.30 3.97 6.48
CA ARG A 39 -5.23 4.60 5.71
C ARG A 39 -5.33 4.14 4.27
N ASP A 40 -5.24 5.08 3.35
CA ASP A 40 -5.18 4.81 1.92
C ASP A 40 -3.75 4.97 1.39
N ASN A 41 -3.60 4.73 0.09
CA ASN A 41 -2.33 4.76 -0.59
C ASN A 41 -1.79 6.17 -0.91
N GLN A 42 -2.53 7.27 -0.67
CA GLN A 42 -2.14 8.61 -1.16
C GLN A 42 -0.76 9.05 -0.66
N ARG A 43 -0.45 8.79 0.61
CA ARG A 43 0.87 9.14 1.18
C ARG A 43 1.99 8.29 0.62
N LEU A 44 1.71 7.02 0.31
CA LEU A 44 2.68 6.08 -0.27
C LEU A 44 2.92 6.38 -1.75
N GLU A 45 1.89 6.77 -2.49
CA GLU A 45 1.98 7.25 -3.88
C GLU A 45 2.89 8.47 -3.96
N PHE A 46 2.61 9.50 -3.15
CA PHE A 46 3.44 10.71 -3.08
C PHE A 46 4.91 10.40 -2.77
N LEU A 47 5.17 9.49 -1.82
CA LEU A 47 6.53 9.06 -1.51
C LEU A 47 7.16 8.29 -2.68
N GLY A 48 6.41 7.40 -3.31
CA GLY A 48 6.83 6.58 -4.44
C GLY A 48 7.25 7.40 -5.66
N ASP A 49 6.60 8.53 -5.92
CA ASP A 49 6.97 9.45 -6.99
C ASP A 49 8.29 10.19 -6.70
N ALA A 50 8.57 10.47 -5.42
CA ALA A 50 9.77 11.20 -5.00
C ALA A 50 11.03 10.30 -4.93
N VAL A 51 10.89 9.02 -4.57
CA VAL A 51 12.02 8.11 -4.33
C VAL A 51 12.93 7.93 -5.56
N PRO A 52 12.44 7.71 -6.79
CA PRO A 52 13.29 7.61 -7.98
C PRO A 52 14.11 8.86 -8.28
N GLN A 53 13.70 10.03 -7.77
CA GLN A 53 14.44 11.29 -7.97
C GLN A 53 15.59 11.47 -6.96
N LEU A 54 15.69 10.59 -5.95
CA LEU A 54 16.69 10.67 -4.88
C LEU A 54 17.92 9.78 -5.12
N VAL A 55 17.86 8.88 -6.11
CA VAL A 55 18.91 7.90 -6.43
C VAL A 55 19.53 8.18 -7.79
#